data_AF-A0AAZ3PRN2-F1
#
_entry.id   AF-A0AAZ3PRN2-F1
#
_cell.length_a   1.000
_cell.length_b   1.000
_cell.length_c   1.000
_cell.angle_alpha   90.00
_cell.angle_beta   90.00
_cell.angle_gamma   90.00
#
_symmetry.space_group_name_H-M   'P 1'
#
loop_
_entity.id
_entity.type
_entity.pdbx_description
1 polymer ?
#
loop_
_entity_poly.entity_id
_entity_poly.type
_entity_poly.pdbx_seq_one_letter_code
_entity_poly.pdbx_strand_id
1 'polypeptide(L)'
;HEPLGLEADMLSGASPFLGETKQDTLANISAMNYEFDEEFFCRTSELAKSFIRQLLERDKMKRLTIQDALNHPWIKSNEYKEETPITKTPDQTKTPDQTKTPDQTKTPKKRERRQLKTKRLKEYTMKSHSSMPPNNTYVNFERFVQVVEDISRMEGSFTGLASAHDSLQEDIDALVSVYNHKESWYKEESEGVRHQLSQIRYEFRKVEAMKRSLQDEMKVVDVSVSDVSARYQERKRHFDALRQELSDELKWVQEVVGSCNFSTVFNNDVNEALKEMLNRSCGGDLLSGIIEYRRV
;
A
#
# COMPACT_ATOMS: atom_id res chain seq x y z
N HIS A 1 -14.20 4.33 -0.16
CA HIS A 1 -14.56 3.09 0.55
C HIS A 1 -13.28 2.54 1.14
N GLU A 2 -13.07 2.79 2.42
CA GLU A 2 -11.91 2.30 3.17
C GLU A 2 -12.37 0.99 3.85
N PRO A 3 -11.74 -0.16 3.58
CA PRO A 3 -12.15 -1.39 4.24
C PRO A 3 -11.59 -1.36 5.67
N LEU A 4 -12.48 -0.98 6.60
CA LEU A 4 -12.30 -1.12 8.04
C LEU A 4 -11.94 -2.57 8.41
N GLY A 5 -10.70 -2.75 8.88
CA GLY A 5 -10.36 -3.54 10.07
C GLY A 5 -10.73 -5.01 10.08
N LEU A 6 -10.21 -5.79 9.13
CA LEU A 6 -9.97 -7.21 9.34
C LEU A 6 -8.47 -7.37 9.47
N GLU A 7 -8.01 -7.81 10.65
CA GLU A 7 -6.61 -7.92 11.03
C GLU A 7 -5.78 -8.54 9.90
N ALA A 8 -4.90 -7.72 9.32
CA ALA A 8 -3.94 -8.13 8.33
C ALA A 8 -2.96 -9.10 9.00
N ASP A 9 -2.77 -10.28 8.41
CA ASP A 9 -1.83 -11.25 8.91
C ASP A 9 -0.41 -10.67 8.83
N MET A 10 0.36 -10.75 9.93
CA MET A 10 1.67 -10.09 10.08
C MET A 10 2.69 -10.51 8.99
N LEU A 11 2.43 -11.63 8.31
CA LEU A 11 3.29 -12.21 7.28
C LEU A 11 3.03 -11.68 5.86
N SER A 12 1.81 -11.26 5.53
CA SER A 12 1.39 -10.93 4.15
C SER A 12 0.66 -9.59 4.03
N GLY A 13 0.16 -9.01 5.12
CA GLY A 13 -0.63 -7.78 5.07
C GLY A 13 -2.10 -7.99 4.66
N ALA A 14 -2.54 -9.23 4.42
CA ALA A 14 -3.92 -9.57 4.07
C ALA A 14 -4.32 -10.92 4.70
N SER A 15 -5.58 -11.04 5.12
CA SER A 15 -6.11 -12.27 5.72
C SER A 15 -6.24 -13.37 4.66
N PRO A 16 -5.84 -14.64 4.94
CA PRO A 16 -6.08 -15.79 4.06
C PRO A 16 -7.57 -16.04 3.74
N PHE A 17 -8.49 -15.45 4.50
CA PHE A 17 -9.94 -15.60 4.33
C PHE A 17 -10.59 -14.44 3.57
N LEU A 18 -9.80 -13.45 3.13
CA LEU A 18 -10.29 -12.23 2.50
C LEU A 18 -11.10 -12.55 1.23
N GLY A 19 -12.36 -12.13 1.19
CA GLY A 19 -13.23 -12.18 0.00
C GLY A 19 -13.55 -10.77 -0.53
N GLU A 20 -14.20 -10.69 -1.69
CA GLU A 20 -14.55 -9.43 -2.36
C GLU A 20 -15.47 -8.53 -1.51
N THR A 21 -16.36 -9.13 -0.73
CA THR A 21 -17.19 -8.42 0.25
C THR A 21 -16.96 -8.93 1.67
N LYS A 22 -17.36 -8.11 2.67
CA LYS A 22 -17.32 -8.50 4.09
C LYS A 22 -18.12 -9.78 4.36
N GLN A 23 -19.21 -9.98 3.63
CA GLN A 23 -20.06 -11.15 3.78
C GLN A 23 -19.35 -12.40 3.25
N ASP A 24 -18.60 -12.28 2.16
CA ASP A 24 -17.79 -13.37 1.61
C ASP A 24 -16.65 -13.74 2.55
N THR A 25 -15.96 -12.76 3.14
CA THR A 25 -14.91 -13.02 4.14
C THR A 25 -15.47 -13.76 5.36
N LEU A 26 -16.64 -13.37 5.87
CA LEU A 26 -17.28 -14.07 6.99
C LEU A 26 -17.74 -15.49 6.61
N ALA A 27 -18.20 -15.68 5.37
CA ALA A 27 -18.54 -17.00 4.84
C ALA A 27 -17.31 -17.90 4.74
N ASN A 28 -16.18 -17.36 4.25
CA ASN A 28 -14.89 -18.04 4.17
C ASN A 28 -14.38 -18.49 5.55
N ILE A 29 -14.43 -17.60 6.56
CA ILE A 29 -14.07 -17.94 7.94
C ILE A 29 -14.97 -19.07 8.47
N SER A 30 -16.29 -18.93 8.30
CA SER A 30 -17.26 -19.92 8.77
C SER A 30 -17.09 -21.28 8.09
N ALA A 31 -16.70 -21.26 6.82
CA ALA A 31 -16.43 -22.46 6.03
C ALA A 31 -15.02 -23.01 6.24
N MET A 32 -14.11 -22.31 6.94
CA MET A 32 -12.67 -22.60 6.95
C MET A 32 -12.09 -22.68 5.52
N ASN A 33 -12.63 -21.86 4.61
CA ASN A 33 -12.21 -21.78 3.22
C ASN A 33 -11.23 -20.61 3.08
N TYR A 34 -9.95 -20.90 2.86
CA TYR A 34 -8.90 -19.90 2.74
C TYR A 34 -8.00 -20.19 1.55
N GLU A 35 -7.45 -19.13 0.97
CA GLU A 35 -6.51 -19.21 -0.14
C GLU A 35 -5.32 -18.27 0.12
N PHE A 36 -4.14 -18.68 -0.33
CA PHE A 36 -2.94 -17.85 -0.24
C PHE A 36 -2.75 -17.12 -1.56
N ASP A 37 -3.48 -16.02 -1.73
CA ASP A 37 -3.39 -15.16 -2.91
C ASP A 37 -1.92 -14.77 -3.18
N GLU A 38 -1.48 -15.00 -4.41
CA GLU A 38 -0.09 -14.80 -4.82
C GLU A 38 0.32 -13.32 -4.76
N GLU A 39 -0.62 -12.38 -4.93
CA GLU A 39 -0.35 -10.95 -4.81
C GLU A 39 0.12 -10.57 -3.40
N PHE A 40 -0.50 -11.17 -2.36
CA PHE A 40 -0.21 -10.87 -0.96
C PHE A 40 0.81 -11.83 -0.32
N PHE A 41 0.85 -13.09 -0.77
CA PHE A 41 1.69 -14.15 -0.19
C PHE A 41 2.91 -14.52 -1.05
N CYS A 42 3.28 -13.72 -2.05
CA CYS A 42 4.48 -13.95 -2.88
C CYS A 42 5.79 -13.98 -2.06
N ARG A 43 5.87 -13.19 -0.98
CA ARG A 43 7.06 -13.10 -0.11
C ARG A 43 7.03 -14.08 1.06
N THR A 44 5.91 -14.77 1.26
CA THR A 44 5.72 -15.72 2.35
C THR A 44 6.27 -17.08 1.95
N SER A 45 7.26 -17.59 2.69
CA SER A 45 7.89 -18.88 2.37
C SER A 45 6.88 -20.04 2.39
N GLU A 46 7.10 -21.07 1.58
CA GLU A 46 6.21 -22.24 1.56
C GLU A 46 6.15 -22.96 2.92
N LEU A 47 7.24 -22.93 3.69
CA LEU A 47 7.27 -23.44 5.07
C LEU A 47 6.35 -22.64 6.01
N ALA A 48 6.18 -21.34 5.79
CA ALA A 48 5.24 -20.52 6.54
C ALA A 48 3.79 -20.83 6.13
N LYS A 49 3.54 -20.97 4.82
CA LYS A 49 2.21 -21.36 4.31
C LYS A 49 1.81 -22.74 4.83
N SER A 50 2.73 -23.71 4.86
CA SER A 50 2.48 -25.05 5.40
C SER A 50 2.16 -25.02 6.90
N PHE A 51 2.85 -24.16 7.66
CA PHE A 51 2.57 -23.96 9.08
C PHE A 51 1.16 -23.40 9.31
N ILE A 52 0.77 -22.37 8.56
CA ILE A 52 -0.57 -21.76 8.66
C ILE A 52 -1.65 -22.79 8.31
N ARG A 53 -1.45 -23.62 7.25
CA ARG A 53 -2.40 -24.68 6.89
C ARG A 53 -2.64 -25.67 8.04
N GLN A 54 -1.59 -26.05 8.77
CA GLN A 54 -1.69 -26.99 9.89
C GLN A 54 -2.36 -26.38 11.13
N LEU A 55 -2.32 -25.05 11.28
CA LEU A 55 -3.04 -24.34 12.33
C LEU A 55 -4.52 -24.14 11.99
N LEU A 56 -4.83 -23.91 10.71
CA LEU A 56 -6.18 -23.69 10.18
C LEU A 56 -6.90 -25.00 9.79
N GLU A 57 -6.54 -26.12 10.43
CA GLU A 57 -7.18 -27.41 10.22
C GLU A 57 -8.58 -27.44 10.86
N ARG A 58 -9.57 -27.91 10.09
CA ARG A 58 -10.99 -27.98 10.53
C ARG A 58 -11.18 -29.00 11.65
N ASP A 59 -10.48 -30.13 11.56
CA ASP A 59 -10.50 -31.17 12.57
C ASP A 59 -9.57 -30.79 13.74
N LYS A 60 -10.15 -30.62 14.93
CA LYS A 60 -9.41 -30.25 16.14
C LYS A 60 -8.36 -31.30 16.54
N MET A 61 -8.57 -32.57 16.18
CA MET A 61 -7.63 -33.66 16.50
C MET A 61 -6.42 -33.70 15.57
N LYS A 62 -6.55 -33.09 14.38
CA LYS A 62 -5.46 -32.99 13.39
C LYS A 62 -4.76 -31.62 13.45
N ARG A 63 -5.37 -30.64 14.11
CA ARG A 63 -4.79 -29.33 14.33
C ARG A 63 -3.53 -29.44 15.17
N LEU A 64 -2.49 -28.73 14.74
CA LEU A 64 -1.22 -28.69 15.42
C LEU A 64 -1.40 -28.25 16.89
N THR A 65 -0.85 -29.01 17.83
CA THR A 65 -0.82 -28.59 19.23
C THR A 65 0.18 -27.45 19.41
N ILE A 66 0.09 -26.69 20.50
CA ILE A 66 1.03 -25.58 20.78
C ILE A 66 2.48 -26.08 20.82
N GLN A 67 2.71 -27.27 21.40
CA GLN A 67 4.05 -27.86 21.48
C GLN A 67 4.57 -28.27 20.10
N ASP A 68 3.71 -28.85 19.26
CA ASP A 68 4.09 -29.22 17.88
C ASP A 68 4.29 -27.98 16.99
N ALA A 69 3.52 -26.92 17.23
CA ALA A 69 3.66 -25.65 16.53
C ALA A 69 5.00 -24.98 16.80
N LEU A 70 5.41 -24.92 18.07
CA LEU A 70 6.73 -24.42 18.47
C LEU A 70 7.88 -25.27 17.88
N ASN A 71 7.62 -26.55 17.61
CA ASN A 71 8.58 -27.45 17.02
C ASN A 71 8.61 -27.43 15.48
N HIS A 72 7.73 -26.68 14.82
CA HIS A 72 7.63 -26.67 13.37
C HIS A 72 8.91 -26.09 12.73
N PRO A 73 9.40 -26.67 11.61
CA PRO A 73 10.62 -26.21 10.95
C PRO A 73 10.63 -24.72 10.60
N TRP A 74 9.46 -24.13 10.32
CA TRP A 74 9.36 -22.69 10.05
C TRP A 74 9.74 -21.81 11.25
N ILE A 75 9.32 -22.19 12.47
CA ILE A 75 9.68 -21.46 13.70
C ILE A 75 11.15 -21.71 14.06
N LYS A 76 11.58 -22.98 14.04
CA LYS A 76 12.95 -23.36 14.40
C LYS A 76 14.02 -22.90 13.42
N SER A 77 13.72 -22.83 12.12
CA SER A 77 14.71 -22.40 11.11
C SER A 77 15.08 -20.91 11.24
N ASN A 78 14.30 -20.12 11.96
CA ASN A 78 14.61 -18.71 12.21
C ASN A 78 15.51 -18.51 13.45
N GLU A 79 15.60 -19.50 14.35
CA GLU A 79 16.53 -19.45 15.49
C GLU A 79 17.99 -19.71 15.09
N TYR A 80 18.25 -20.22 13.88
CA TYR A 80 19.59 -20.57 13.39
C TYR A 80 20.13 -19.64 12.28
N LYS A 81 19.49 -18.49 12.02
CA LYS A 81 19.86 -17.56 10.94
C LYS A 81 20.53 -16.26 11.40
N GLU A 82 21.07 -16.21 12.63
CA GLU A 82 21.94 -15.12 13.08
C GLU A 82 23.45 -15.45 13.00
N GLU A 83 23.91 -16.32 12.09
CA GLU A 83 25.36 -16.40 11.80
C GLU A 83 25.60 -16.61 10.30
N THR A 84 26.10 -15.57 9.62
CA THR A 84 26.52 -15.62 8.22
C THR A 84 27.83 -16.40 8.06
N PRO A 85 27.94 -17.37 7.12
CA PRO A 85 29.20 -18.02 6.78
C PRO A 85 29.77 -17.54 5.43
N ILE A 86 31.03 -17.10 5.41
CA ILE A 86 31.86 -17.03 4.20
C ILE A 86 33.20 -17.76 4.43
N THR A 87 33.25 -18.93 3.80
CA THR A 87 34.40 -19.61 3.15
C THR A 87 35.50 -20.26 4.01
N LYS A 88 35.47 -21.59 4.00
CA LYS A 88 36.58 -22.49 4.32
C LYS A 88 37.48 -22.68 3.09
N THR A 89 38.80 -22.78 3.29
CA THR A 89 39.66 -23.74 2.57
C THR A 89 40.79 -24.21 3.50
N PRO A 90 41.17 -25.50 3.47
CA PRO A 90 42.21 -26.07 4.34
C PRO A 90 43.55 -26.25 3.61
N ASP A 91 44.69 -25.96 4.23
CA ASP A 91 45.87 -26.83 4.09
C ASP A 91 46.93 -26.61 5.17
N GLN A 92 47.69 -27.67 5.43
CA GLN A 92 48.69 -27.86 6.48
C GLN A 92 50.09 -27.41 6.04
N THR A 93 50.88 -26.78 6.91
CA THR A 93 52.33 -27.06 7.00
C THR A 93 53.01 -26.54 8.28
N LYS A 94 54.10 -27.22 8.64
CA LYS A 94 54.88 -27.29 9.89
C LYS A 94 55.64 -25.99 10.31
N THR A 95 55.67 -25.72 11.63
CA THR A 95 56.70 -25.15 12.58
C THR A 95 57.92 -24.33 12.07
N PRO A 96 58.68 -23.62 12.95
CA PRO A 96 58.34 -22.70 14.07
C PRO A 96 59.23 -21.41 14.06
N ASP A 97 58.80 -20.28 14.64
CA ASP A 97 59.75 -19.38 15.36
C ASP A 97 59.07 -18.33 16.25
N GLN A 98 59.82 -17.91 17.26
CA GLN A 98 59.48 -17.06 18.39
C GLN A 98 59.49 -15.57 18.03
N THR A 99 58.46 -14.80 18.40
CA THR A 99 58.67 -13.45 19.00
C THR A 99 57.43 -12.92 19.75
N LYS A 100 57.51 -12.96 21.09
CA LYS A 100 57.10 -11.94 22.09
C LYS A 100 55.86 -11.04 21.81
N THR A 101 54.72 -11.42 22.43
CA THR A 101 53.80 -10.70 23.36
C THR A 101 53.71 -9.15 23.39
N PRO A 102 52.62 -8.55 23.97
CA PRO A 102 51.20 -8.96 24.03
C PRO A 102 50.19 -7.76 23.97
N ASP A 103 48.92 -8.00 23.64
CA ASP A 103 47.82 -7.43 24.44
C ASP A 103 46.58 -8.31 24.33
N GLN A 104 46.31 -9.06 25.41
CA GLN A 104 45.11 -9.86 25.58
C GLN A 104 44.31 -9.24 26.71
N THR A 105 43.12 -8.82 26.33
CA THR A 105 41.89 -8.67 27.12
C THR A 105 41.87 -9.67 28.27
N LYS A 106 42.21 -9.19 29.47
CA LYS A 106 42.07 -9.93 30.71
C LYS A 106 40.61 -9.93 31.11
N THR A 107 39.96 -11.08 30.98
CA THR A 107 38.84 -11.50 31.82
C THR A 107 39.09 -11.06 33.28
N PRO A 108 38.10 -10.53 34.02
CA PRO A 108 38.32 -10.10 35.38
C PRO A 108 38.70 -11.34 36.20
N LYS A 109 39.95 -11.37 36.68
CA LYS A 109 40.43 -12.37 37.62
C LYS A 109 39.47 -12.37 38.80
N LYS A 110 38.70 -13.44 38.94
CA LYS A 110 38.01 -13.81 40.18
C LYS A 110 39.08 -13.87 41.27
N ARG A 111 39.28 -12.76 41.98
CA ARG A 111 40.17 -12.67 43.13
C ARG A 111 39.62 -13.66 44.14
N GLU A 112 40.24 -14.82 44.22
CA GLU A 112 39.96 -15.81 45.25
C GLU A 112 40.21 -15.12 46.60
N ARG A 113 39.12 -14.71 47.24
CA ARG A 113 39.13 -13.94 48.48
C ARG A 113 39.79 -14.82 49.53
N ARG A 114 40.94 -14.36 50.05
CA ARG A 114 41.71 -15.06 51.09
C ARG A 114 40.84 -15.17 52.34
N GLN A 115 40.20 -16.32 52.55
CA GLN A 115 39.55 -16.62 53.82
C GLN A 115 40.59 -16.51 54.93
N LEU A 116 40.26 -15.76 55.97
CA LEU A 116 41.10 -15.59 57.15
C LEU A 116 41.15 -16.95 57.86
N LYS A 117 42.30 -17.65 57.77
CA LYS A 117 42.46 -19.00 58.34
C LYS A 117 42.55 -18.92 59.87
N THR A 118 41.43 -19.04 60.57
CA THR A 118 41.36 -19.05 62.04
C THR A 118 41.73 -20.40 62.68
N LYS A 119 41.88 -21.46 61.86
CA LYS A 119 42.07 -22.85 62.33
C LYS A 119 43.24 -23.03 63.30
N ARG A 120 44.40 -22.41 63.03
CA ARG A 120 45.58 -22.52 63.93
C ARG A 120 45.36 -21.80 65.25
N LEU A 121 44.68 -20.66 65.24
CA LEU A 121 44.38 -19.86 66.43
C LEU A 121 43.32 -20.54 67.31
N LYS A 122 42.29 -21.13 66.68
CA LYS A 122 41.28 -21.97 67.34
C LYS A 122 41.90 -23.12 68.12
N GLU A 123 42.77 -23.86 67.46
CA GLU A 123 43.40 -25.06 68.04
C GLU A 123 44.34 -24.71 69.20
N TYR A 124 45.07 -23.60 69.10
CA TYR A 124 45.93 -23.11 70.18
C TYR A 124 45.11 -22.66 71.41
N THR A 125 43.98 -21.99 71.18
CA THR A 125 43.10 -21.49 72.26
C THR A 125 42.39 -22.62 73.01
N MET A 126 42.10 -23.74 72.34
CA MET A 126 41.51 -24.93 72.97
C MET A 126 42.53 -25.81 73.72
N LYS A 127 43.82 -25.82 73.32
CA LYS A 127 44.88 -26.64 73.93
C LYS A 127 45.57 -25.99 75.14
N SER A 128 45.47 -24.67 75.32
CA SER A 128 46.20 -23.94 76.36
C SER A 128 45.35 -23.68 77.61
N HIS A 129 45.37 -24.66 78.52
CA HIS A 129 45.14 -24.63 79.98
C HIS A 129 43.84 -24.06 80.58
N SER A 130 43.28 -24.91 81.46
CA SER A 130 42.00 -24.88 82.19
C SER A 130 41.90 -23.83 83.32
N SER A 131 42.44 -22.62 83.18
CA SER A 131 42.37 -21.60 84.25
C SER A 131 42.13 -20.16 83.79
N MET A 132 41.76 -19.94 82.52
CA MET A 132 41.52 -18.60 81.98
C MET A 132 40.01 -18.31 81.88
N PRO A 133 39.53 -17.09 82.20
CA PRO A 133 38.12 -16.74 82.08
C PRO A 133 37.63 -16.94 80.64
N PRO A 134 36.31 -17.13 80.40
CA PRO A 134 35.78 -17.43 79.07
C PRO A 134 36.31 -16.41 78.06
N ASN A 135 37.18 -16.88 77.17
CA ASN A 135 37.97 -16.03 76.29
C ASN A 135 37.10 -15.55 75.12
N ASN A 136 36.37 -14.45 75.34
CA ASN A 136 35.50 -13.79 74.35
C ASN A 136 36.25 -13.32 73.09
N THR A 137 37.57 -13.22 73.15
CA THR A 137 38.43 -12.77 72.05
C THR A 137 38.28 -13.64 70.81
N TYR A 138 38.31 -14.98 70.95
CA TYR A 138 38.21 -15.90 69.81
C TYR A 138 36.80 -15.91 69.19
N VAL A 139 35.76 -15.89 70.02
CA VAL A 139 34.36 -15.81 69.56
C VAL A 139 34.09 -14.49 68.84
N ASN A 140 34.66 -13.38 69.32
CA ASN A 140 34.58 -12.09 68.65
C ASN A 140 35.33 -12.10 67.30
N PHE A 141 36.48 -12.75 67.21
CA PHE A 141 37.21 -12.90 65.94
C PHE A 141 36.44 -13.74 64.91
N GLU A 142 35.81 -14.85 65.29
CA GLU A 142 34.96 -15.63 64.37
C GLU A 142 33.73 -14.83 63.91
N ARG A 143 33.05 -14.12 64.82
CA ARG A 143 31.94 -13.22 64.44
C ARG A 143 32.41 -12.12 63.49
N PHE A 144 33.57 -11.52 63.76
CA PHE A 144 34.16 -10.50 62.91
C PHE A 144 34.49 -11.04 61.51
N VAL A 145 35.11 -12.21 61.41
CA VAL A 145 35.41 -12.85 60.11
C VAL A 145 34.13 -13.12 59.33
N GLN A 146 33.09 -13.65 59.99
CA GLN A 146 31.79 -13.91 59.36
C GLN A 146 31.17 -12.61 58.83
N VAL A 147 31.16 -11.54 59.63
CA VAL A 147 30.62 -10.23 59.23
C VAL A 147 31.38 -9.66 58.03
N VAL A 148 32.71 -9.78 57.99
CA VAL A 148 33.51 -9.30 56.84
C VAL A 148 33.22 -10.11 55.58
N GLU A 149 33.01 -11.43 55.69
CA GLU A 149 32.60 -12.27 54.56
C GLU A 149 31.18 -11.92 54.08
N ASP A 150 30.26 -11.64 54.99
CA ASP A 150 28.89 -11.27 54.66
C ASP A 150 28.82 -9.88 54.00
N ILE A 151 29.55 -8.89 54.53
CA ILE A 151 29.71 -7.56 53.90
C ILE A 151 30.29 -7.73 52.49
N SER A 152 31.33 -8.55 52.35
CA SER A 152 31.95 -8.85 51.07
C SER A 152 30.98 -9.48 50.06
N ARG A 153 30.08 -10.38 50.51
CA ARG A 153 29.03 -10.98 49.67
C ARG A 153 27.99 -9.93 49.26
N MET A 154 27.57 -9.10 50.20
CA MET A 154 26.61 -8.03 49.99
C MET A 154 27.13 -6.99 48.98
N GLU A 155 28.39 -6.57 49.09
CA GLU A 155 29.03 -5.67 48.12
C GLU A 155 29.01 -6.26 46.70
N GLY A 156 29.32 -7.55 46.57
CA GLY A 156 29.24 -8.24 45.28
C GLY A 156 27.81 -8.27 44.72
N SER A 157 26.82 -8.51 45.57
CA SER A 157 25.41 -8.48 45.16
C SER A 157 24.97 -7.08 44.74
N PHE A 158 25.44 -6.03 45.41
CA PHE A 158 25.14 -4.64 45.07
C PHE A 158 25.77 -4.23 43.74
N THR A 159 27.01 -4.66 43.46
CA THR A 159 27.62 -4.44 42.14
C THR A 159 26.87 -5.14 41.02
N GLY A 160 26.38 -6.37 41.27
CA GLY A 160 25.52 -7.08 40.32
C GLY A 160 24.19 -6.36 40.08
N LEU A 161 23.56 -5.88 41.16
CA LEU A 161 22.33 -5.10 41.08
C LEU A 161 22.52 -3.79 40.32
N ALA A 162 23.62 -3.07 40.55
CA ALA A 162 23.95 -1.86 39.82
C ALA A 162 24.10 -2.13 38.32
N SER A 163 24.83 -3.18 37.93
CA SER A 163 24.93 -3.55 36.51
C SER A 163 23.58 -3.94 35.89
N ALA A 164 22.70 -4.60 36.63
CA ALA A 164 21.37 -4.95 36.15
C ALA A 164 20.48 -3.71 35.98
N HIS A 165 20.60 -2.73 36.89
CA HIS A 165 19.93 -1.44 36.76
C HIS A 165 20.41 -0.67 35.53
N ASP A 166 21.73 -0.59 35.30
CA ASP A 166 22.29 0.09 34.14
C ASP A 166 21.85 -0.57 32.82
N SER A 167 21.84 -1.91 32.77
CA SER A 167 21.31 -2.65 31.62
C SER A 167 19.82 -2.37 31.37
N LEU A 168 19.00 -2.34 32.42
CA LEU A 168 17.57 -2.02 32.28
C LEU A 168 17.37 -0.57 31.82
N GLN A 169 18.22 0.35 32.26
CA GLN A 169 18.17 1.75 31.84
C GLN A 169 18.49 1.86 30.34
N GLU A 170 19.50 1.13 29.85
CA GLU A 170 19.80 1.05 28.40
C GLU A 170 18.60 0.51 27.60
N ASP A 171 17.94 -0.54 28.08
CA ASP A 171 16.74 -1.10 27.44
C ASP A 171 15.58 -0.10 27.42
N ILE A 172 15.36 0.63 28.51
CA ILE A 172 14.34 1.69 28.59
C ILE A 172 14.64 2.80 27.59
N ASP A 173 15.90 3.25 27.52
CA ASP A 173 16.30 4.31 26.60
C ASP A 173 16.16 3.86 25.13
N ALA A 174 16.48 2.60 24.83
CA ALA A 174 16.24 1.99 23.53
C ALA A 174 14.74 1.96 23.18
N LEU A 175 13.88 1.56 24.13
CA LEU A 175 12.43 1.53 23.92
C LEU A 175 11.87 2.94 23.68
N VAL A 176 12.31 3.93 24.45
CA VAL A 176 11.91 5.34 24.27
C VAL A 176 12.36 5.86 22.91
N SER A 177 13.56 5.51 22.46
CA SER A 177 14.05 5.86 21.12
C SER A 177 13.19 5.25 20.01
N VAL A 178 12.86 3.96 20.10
CA VAL A 178 11.99 3.28 19.13
C VAL A 178 10.59 3.90 19.11
N TYR A 179 10.02 4.19 20.29
CA TYR A 179 8.73 4.84 20.41
C TYR A 179 8.72 6.21 19.72
N ASN A 180 9.70 7.07 20.04
CA ASN A 180 9.80 8.41 19.46
C ASN A 180 10.00 8.36 17.93
N HIS A 181 10.82 7.41 17.45
CA HIS A 181 11.00 7.19 16.02
C HIS A 181 9.70 6.79 15.34
N LYS A 182 8.96 5.81 15.90
CA LYS A 182 7.66 5.41 15.36
C LYS A 182 6.64 6.54 15.39
N GLU A 183 6.59 7.31 16.47
CA GLU A 183 5.70 8.47 16.61
C GLU A 183 5.99 9.52 15.53
N SER A 184 7.27 9.80 15.23
CA SER A 184 7.63 10.70 14.12
C SER A 184 7.22 10.15 12.76
N TRP A 185 7.42 8.85 12.53
CA TRP A 185 7.05 8.20 11.28
C TRP A 185 5.54 8.24 11.02
N TYR A 186 4.72 7.94 12.02
CA TYR A 186 3.26 8.04 11.89
C TYR A 186 2.79 9.47 11.64
N LYS A 187 3.43 10.46 12.26
CA LYS A 187 3.14 11.86 11.99
C LYS A 187 3.42 12.22 10.54
N GLU A 188 4.60 11.88 10.04
CA GLU A 188 4.99 12.16 8.65
C GLU A 188 4.08 11.48 7.63
N GLU A 189 3.79 10.18 7.82
CA GLU A 189 2.88 9.44 6.94
C GLU A 189 1.46 10.04 6.96
N SER A 190 0.95 10.39 8.15
CA SER A 190 -0.37 11.02 8.28
C SER A 190 -0.44 12.40 7.61
N GLU A 191 0.65 13.17 7.67
CA GLU A 191 0.77 14.44 6.95
C GLU A 191 0.83 14.17 5.45
N GLY A 192 1.63 13.21 4.99
CA GLY A 192 1.73 12.81 3.58
C GLY A 192 0.37 12.48 2.97
N VAL A 193 -0.40 11.61 3.63
CA VAL A 193 -1.77 11.26 3.20
C VAL A 193 -2.69 12.49 3.21
N ARG A 194 -2.60 13.37 4.21
CA ARG A 194 -3.38 14.62 4.25
C ARG A 194 -3.05 15.58 3.11
N HIS A 195 -1.78 15.68 2.72
CA HIS A 195 -1.35 16.49 1.58
C HIS A 195 -1.89 15.90 0.27
N GLN A 196 -1.72 14.59 0.05
CA GLN A 196 -2.26 13.91 -1.14
C GLN A 196 -3.78 14.06 -1.26
N LEU A 197 -4.52 13.84 -0.16
CA LEU A 197 -5.97 13.99 -0.15
C LEU A 197 -6.39 15.45 -0.43
N SER A 198 -5.63 16.42 0.06
CA SER A 198 -5.87 17.83 -0.22
C SER A 198 -5.61 18.18 -1.69
N GLN A 199 -4.55 17.62 -2.28
CA GLN A 199 -4.26 17.74 -3.71
C GLN A 199 -5.40 17.14 -4.55
N ILE A 200 -5.85 15.92 -4.24
CA ILE A 200 -6.96 15.26 -4.94
C ILE A 200 -8.24 16.10 -4.83
N ARG A 201 -8.55 16.65 -3.65
CA ARG A 201 -9.73 17.53 -3.47
C ARG A 201 -9.63 18.80 -4.30
N TYR A 202 -8.44 19.39 -4.42
CA TYR A 202 -8.22 20.57 -5.24
C TYR A 202 -8.44 20.25 -6.73
N GLU A 203 -7.81 19.19 -7.24
CA GLU A 203 -7.98 18.77 -8.63
C GLU A 203 -9.43 18.38 -8.94
N PHE A 204 -10.11 17.69 -8.02
CA PHE A 204 -11.52 17.37 -8.16
C PHE A 204 -12.38 18.63 -8.29
N ARG A 205 -12.18 19.64 -7.43
CA ARG A 205 -12.90 20.92 -7.52
C ARG A 205 -12.63 21.64 -8.84
N LYS A 206 -11.39 21.61 -9.32
CA LYS A 206 -10.98 22.21 -10.60
C LYS A 206 -11.67 21.53 -11.78
N VAL A 207 -11.67 20.19 -11.82
CA VAL A 207 -12.36 19.41 -12.85
C VAL A 207 -13.87 19.65 -12.80
N GLU A 208 -14.46 19.68 -11.62
CA GLU A 208 -15.89 19.97 -11.46
C GLU A 208 -16.25 21.40 -11.89
N ALA A 209 -15.36 22.38 -11.70
CA ALA A 209 -15.55 23.74 -12.22
C ALA A 209 -15.49 23.77 -13.76
N MET A 210 -14.50 23.09 -14.36
CA MET A 210 -14.37 22.97 -15.81
C MET A 210 -15.59 22.28 -16.44
N LYS A 211 -16.09 21.21 -15.80
CA LYS A 211 -17.31 20.51 -16.22
C LYS A 211 -18.53 21.42 -16.20
N ARG A 212 -18.72 22.24 -15.15
CA ARG A 212 -19.82 23.22 -15.10
C ARG A 212 -19.72 24.24 -16.24
N SER A 213 -18.51 24.75 -16.50
CA SER A 213 -18.26 25.67 -17.62
C SER A 213 -18.64 25.06 -18.96
N LEU A 214 -18.16 23.84 -19.25
CA LEU A 214 -18.48 23.13 -20.49
C LEU A 214 -19.98 22.83 -20.61
N GLN A 215 -20.64 22.51 -19.49
CA GLN A 215 -22.09 22.29 -19.48
C GLN A 215 -22.86 23.56 -19.83
N ASP A 216 -22.40 24.73 -19.38
CA ASP A 216 -23.01 26.00 -19.74
C ASP A 216 -22.73 26.38 -21.20
N GLU A 217 -21.52 26.15 -21.70
CA GLU A 217 -21.21 26.31 -23.13
C GLU A 217 -22.08 25.39 -24.01
N MET A 218 -22.28 24.13 -23.61
CA MET A 218 -23.14 23.19 -24.32
C MET A 218 -24.59 23.67 -24.40
N LYS A 219 -25.13 24.26 -23.31
CA LYS A 219 -26.48 24.86 -23.34
C LYS A 219 -26.56 26.03 -24.32
N VAL A 220 -25.52 26.86 -24.39
CA VAL A 220 -25.47 27.99 -25.34
C VAL A 220 -25.48 27.48 -26.78
N VAL A 221 -24.68 26.45 -27.07
CA VAL A 221 -24.64 25.82 -28.39
C VAL A 221 -25.99 25.19 -28.74
N ASP A 222 -26.63 24.49 -27.79
CA ASP A 222 -27.94 23.87 -27.99
C ASP A 222 -29.04 24.89 -28.35
N VAL A 223 -29.06 26.04 -27.65
CA VAL A 223 -29.95 27.15 -27.99
C VAL A 223 -29.66 27.70 -29.38
N SER A 224 -28.39 27.88 -29.74
CA SER A 224 -27.99 28.37 -31.07
C SER A 224 -28.38 27.41 -32.19
N VAL A 225 -28.18 26.10 -32.00
CA VAL A 225 -28.58 25.07 -32.96
C VAL A 225 -30.10 25.03 -33.10
N SER A 226 -30.84 25.18 -32.00
CA SER A 226 -32.29 25.27 -32.01
C SER A 226 -32.80 26.48 -32.81
N ASP A 227 -32.17 27.66 -32.67
CA ASP A 227 -32.50 28.86 -33.46
C ASP A 227 -32.24 28.64 -34.96
N VAL A 228 -31.06 28.10 -35.31
CA VAL A 228 -30.73 27.79 -36.71
C VAL A 228 -31.70 26.76 -37.31
N SER A 229 -32.06 25.72 -36.53
CA SER A 229 -33.04 24.72 -36.92
C SER A 229 -34.40 25.36 -37.17
N ALA A 230 -34.86 26.27 -36.30
CA ALA A 230 -36.11 27.00 -36.49
C ALA A 230 -36.13 27.82 -37.79
N ARG A 231 -35.04 28.56 -38.06
CA ARG A 231 -34.88 29.32 -39.31
C ARG A 231 -34.86 28.43 -40.55
N TYR A 232 -34.22 27.27 -40.47
CA TYR A 232 -34.20 26.29 -41.54
C TYR A 232 -35.61 25.75 -41.82
N GLN A 233 -36.37 25.39 -40.78
CA GLN A 233 -37.76 24.94 -40.92
C GLN A 233 -38.63 26.02 -41.54
N GLU A 234 -38.45 27.28 -41.14
CA GLU A 234 -39.22 28.39 -41.73
C GLU A 234 -38.93 28.55 -43.23
N ARG A 235 -37.66 28.55 -43.61
CA ARG A 235 -37.28 28.61 -45.03
C ARG A 235 -37.77 27.39 -45.81
N LYS A 236 -37.76 26.20 -45.20
CA LYS A 236 -38.31 24.97 -45.80
C LYS A 236 -39.81 25.11 -46.07
N ARG A 237 -40.59 25.60 -45.11
CA ARG A 237 -42.03 25.88 -45.29
C ARG A 237 -42.27 26.85 -46.44
N HIS A 238 -41.46 27.91 -46.54
CA HIS A 238 -41.57 28.88 -47.62
C HIS A 238 -41.31 28.25 -49.00
N PHE A 239 -40.30 27.39 -49.12
CA PHE A 239 -40.05 26.66 -50.38
C PHE A 239 -41.17 25.66 -50.70
N ASP A 240 -41.71 24.96 -49.71
CA ASP A 240 -42.84 24.05 -49.91
C ASP A 240 -44.10 24.81 -50.37
N ALA A 241 -44.35 26.01 -49.83
CA ALA A 241 -45.44 26.89 -50.24
C ALA A 241 -45.27 27.36 -51.70
N LEU A 242 -44.09 27.88 -52.06
CA LEU A 242 -43.77 28.28 -53.44
C LEU A 242 -43.92 27.10 -54.42
N ARG A 243 -43.51 25.89 -54.01
CA ARG A 243 -43.67 24.69 -54.82
C ARG A 243 -45.14 24.35 -55.03
N GLN A 244 -45.99 24.56 -54.02
CA GLN A 244 -47.43 24.36 -54.13
C GLN A 244 -48.07 25.41 -55.05
N GLU A 245 -47.73 26.70 -54.89
CA GLU A 245 -48.19 27.78 -55.77
C GLU A 245 -47.81 27.49 -57.23
N LEU A 246 -46.56 27.11 -57.49
CA LEU A 246 -46.12 26.73 -58.84
C LEU A 246 -46.93 25.54 -59.39
N SER A 247 -47.25 24.57 -58.56
CA SER A 247 -48.05 23.40 -58.96
C SER A 247 -49.50 23.79 -59.27
N ASP A 248 -50.07 24.70 -58.49
CA ASP A 248 -51.42 25.22 -58.68
C ASP A 248 -51.50 26.08 -59.95
N GLU A 249 -50.51 26.94 -60.21
CA GLU A 249 -50.38 27.72 -61.43
C GLU A 249 -50.21 26.83 -62.66
N LEU A 250 -49.36 25.79 -62.59
CA LEU A 250 -49.21 24.82 -63.68
C LEU A 250 -50.52 24.09 -63.97
N LYS A 251 -51.25 23.70 -62.92
CA LYS A 251 -52.56 23.06 -63.07
C LYS A 251 -53.58 24.02 -63.68
N TRP A 252 -53.61 25.28 -63.24
CA TRP A 252 -54.47 26.31 -63.79
C TRP A 252 -54.19 26.54 -65.28
N VAL A 253 -52.91 26.66 -65.66
CA VAL A 253 -52.51 26.78 -67.08
C VAL A 253 -52.98 25.55 -67.87
N GLN A 254 -52.82 24.34 -67.33
CA GLN A 254 -53.29 23.11 -67.98
C GLN A 254 -54.82 23.11 -68.17
N GLU A 255 -55.59 23.57 -67.19
CA GLU A 255 -57.05 23.71 -67.28
C GLU A 255 -57.48 24.77 -68.29
N VAL A 256 -56.83 25.93 -68.32
CA VAL A 256 -57.10 27.01 -69.29
C VAL A 256 -56.77 26.57 -70.71
N VAL A 257 -55.59 25.99 -70.93
CA VAL A 257 -55.18 25.45 -72.24
C VAL A 257 -56.10 24.31 -72.68
N GLY A 258 -56.59 23.49 -71.74
CA GLY A 258 -57.55 22.42 -72.02
C GLY A 258 -58.97 22.90 -72.35
N SER A 259 -59.39 24.04 -71.78
CA SER A 259 -60.70 24.66 -72.04
C SER A 259 -60.72 25.44 -73.37
N CYS A 260 -59.57 25.96 -73.80
CA CYS A 260 -59.41 26.53 -75.12
C CYS A 260 -59.34 25.44 -76.20
N ASN A 261 -60.29 25.40 -77.15
CA ASN A 261 -60.20 24.61 -78.40
C ASN A 261 -59.10 25.11 -79.37
N PHE A 262 -57.92 25.46 -78.85
CA PHE A 262 -56.76 25.98 -79.59
C PHE A 262 -55.62 24.96 -79.71
N SER A 263 -55.91 23.66 -79.57
CA SER A 263 -54.89 22.66 -79.23
C SER A 263 -53.83 22.36 -80.30
N THR A 264 -54.00 22.76 -81.56
CA THR A 264 -53.10 22.34 -82.65
C THR A 264 -52.19 23.42 -83.23
N VAL A 265 -52.59 24.69 -83.25
CA VAL A 265 -51.84 25.73 -83.98
C VAL A 265 -50.89 26.51 -83.07
N PHE A 266 -51.34 26.93 -81.88
CA PHE A 266 -50.52 27.72 -80.95
C PHE A 266 -49.45 26.89 -80.22
N ASN A 267 -49.70 25.60 -80.01
CA ASN A 267 -48.79 24.72 -79.27
C ASN A 267 -47.48 24.43 -79.99
N ASN A 268 -47.44 24.47 -81.33
CA ASN A 268 -46.20 24.18 -82.08
C ASN A 268 -45.25 25.38 -82.08
N ASP A 269 -45.76 26.59 -82.35
CA ASP A 269 -44.92 27.80 -82.42
C ASP A 269 -44.39 28.22 -81.04
N VAL A 270 -45.21 28.09 -79.99
CA VAL A 270 -44.79 28.41 -78.62
C VAL A 270 -43.78 27.37 -78.11
N ASN A 271 -43.96 26.07 -78.41
CA ASN A 271 -42.98 25.05 -78.02
C ASN A 271 -41.64 25.19 -78.76
N GLU A 272 -41.63 25.59 -80.03
CA GLU A 272 -40.38 25.90 -80.73
C GLU A 272 -39.69 27.14 -80.15
N ALA A 273 -40.44 28.22 -79.87
CA ALA A 273 -39.88 29.40 -79.23
C ALA A 273 -39.33 29.12 -77.82
N LEU A 274 -40.02 28.30 -77.02
CA LEU A 274 -39.56 27.88 -75.68
C LEU A 274 -38.34 26.96 -75.75
N LYS A 275 -38.29 26.04 -76.71
CA LYS A 275 -37.10 25.22 -76.99
C LYS A 275 -35.91 26.10 -77.36
N GLU A 276 -36.10 27.10 -78.21
CA GLU A 276 -35.02 27.99 -78.61
C GLU A 276 -34.51 28.84 -77.43
N MET A 277 -35.41 29.28 -76.54
CA MET A 277 -35.07 30.03 -75.34
C MET A 277 -34.37 29.21 -74.25
N LEU A 278 -34.82 27.98 -73.99
CA LEU A 278 -34.17 27.06 -73.06
C LEU A 278 -32.78 26.66 -73.55
N ASN A 279 -32.63 26.46 -74.87
CA ASN A 279 -31.33 26.14 -75.46
C ASN A 279 -30.35 27.34 -75.43
N ARG A 280 -30.87 28.58 -75.45
CA ARG A 280 -30.07 29.81 -75.26
C ARG A 280 -29.71 30.10 -73.80
N SER A 281 -30.63 29.86 -72.86
CA SER A 281 -30.45 30.19 -71.43
C SER A 281 -29.60 29.17 -70.67
N CYS A 282 -29.72 27.87 -71.01
CA CYS A 282 -28.95 26.81 -70.37
C CYS A 282 -27.54 26.61 -70.94
N GLY A 283 -27.12 27.38 -71.95
CA GLY A 283 -25.84 27.22 -72.65
C GLY A 283 -24.70 28.15 -72.19
N GLY A 284 -24.98 29.20 -71.39
CA GLY A 284 -24.02 30.30 -71.17
C GLY A 284 -23.36 30.35 -69.79
N ASP A 285 -24.14 30.40 -68.70
CA ASP A 285 -23.64 30.99 -67.45
C ASP A 285 -23.65 30.08 -66.21
N LEU A 286 -24.14 28.85 -66.32
CA LEU A 286 -24.18 27.90 -65.19
C LEU A 286 -22.85 27.16 -64.92
N LEU A 287 -21.88 27.26 -65.84
CA LEU A 287 -20.56 26.63 -65.68
C LEU A 287 -19.48 27.59 -65.13
N SER A 288 -19.68 28.91 -65.18
CA SER A 288 -18.69 29.86 -64.62
C SER A 288 -18.76 29.97 -63.10
N GLY A 289 -19.94 29.82 -62.48
CA GLY A 289 -20.09 29.93 -61.02
C GLY A 289 -19.63 28.72 -60.19
N ILE A 290 -19.54 27.53 -60.81
CA ILE A 290 -19.19 26.28 -60.10
C ILE A 290 -17.67 26.02 -60.08
N ILE A 291 -16.90 26.65 -60.97
CA ILE A 291 -15.43 26.49 -61.00
C ILE A 291 -14.74 27.40 -59.98
N GLU A 292 -15.38 28.49 -59.54
CA GLU A 292 -14.74 29.48 -58.65
C GLU A 292 -14.83 29.12 -57.15
N TYR A 293 -15.71 28.19 -56.76
CA TYR A 293 -15.80 27.70 -55.36
C TYR A 293 -14.83 26.56 -55.02
N ARG A 294 -13.96 26.15 -55.96
CA ARG A 294 -12.96 25.09 -55.74
C ARG A 294 -11.51 25.61 -55.68
N ARG A 295 -11.31 26.92 -55.54
CA ARG A 295 -9.96 27.53 -55.44
C ARG A 295 -9.79 28.54 -54.28
N VAL A 296 -10.59 28.44 -53.21
CA VAL A 296 -10.29 29.11 -51.93
C VAL A 296 -10.36 28.10 -50.81
#